data_AF-A0A2D4JUI0-F1
#
_entry.id   AF-A0A2D4JUI0-F1
#
_cell.length_a   1.000
_cell.length_b   1.000
_cell.length_c   1.000
_cell.angle_alpha   90.00
_cell.angle_beta   90.00
_cell.angle_gamma   90.00
#
_symmetry.space_group_name_H-M   'P 1'
#
loop_
_entity.id
_entity.type
_entity.pdbx_description
1 polymer ?
#
loop_
_entity_poly.entity_id
_entity_poly.type
_entity_poly.pdbx_seq_one_letter_code
_entity_poly.pdbx_strand_id
1 'polypeptide(L)'
;GKQPFLPGEVKTLMIQLLRGVKHLHDNWILHRDLKTSNLLLSHAGILKVGDFGLAREYGSPLKPYTPVVVTLWYRAPELLLGAKEYSTAIDMWSVGCIFGELLTQKPLFPGKSEIDQINKVFKDLGTPSEKIWPGYNELP
;
A
#
# COMPACT_ATOMS: atom_id res chain seq x y z
N GLY A 1 15.32 21.25 -7.84
CA GLY A 1 14.43 20.07 -7.71
C GLY A 1 15.02 19.13 -6.69
N LYS A 2 14.19 18.33 -5.98
CA LYS A 2 14.71 17.28 -5.08
C LYS A 2 15.52 16.27 -5.90
N GLN A 3 16.75 15.96 -5.49
CA GLN A 3 17.53 14.93 -6.14
C GLN A 3 16.84 13.56 -6.00
N PRO A 4 16.84 12.73 -7.05
CA PRO A 4 16.39 11.34 -6.97
C PRO A 4 17.26 10.54 -6.01
N PHE A 5 16.63 9.60 -5.31
CA PHE A 5 17.35 8.60 -4.54
C PHE A 5 18.18 7.72 -5.48
N LEU A 6 19.41 7.44 -5.06
CA LEU A 6 20.25 6.45 -5.71
C LEU A 6 19.66 5.05 -5.50
N PRO A 7 19.89 4.09 -6.41
CA PRO A 7 19.40 2.72 -6.23
C PRO A 7 19.81 2.08 -4.89
N GLY A 8 21.00 2.40 -4.37
CA GLY A 8 21.46 1.94 -3.06
C GLY A 8 20.70 2.55 -1.88
N GLU A 9 20.26 3.80 -2.01
CA GLU A 9 19.42 4.47 -1.00
C GLU A 9 18.02 3.88 -1.02
N VAL A 10 17.42 3.68 -2.21
CA VAL A 10 16.12 3.02 -2.34
C VAL A 10 16.16 1.62 -1.72
N LYS A 11 17.20 0.84 -2.02
CA LYS A 11 17.39 -0.49 -1.41
C LYS A 11 17.42 -0.42 0.12
N THR A 12 18.14 0.55 0.68
CA THR A 12 18.27 0.73 2.12
C THR A 12 16.94 1.13 2.77
N LEU A 13 16.19 2.05 2.16
CA LEU A 13 14.87 2.47 2.63
C LEU A 13 13.87 1.31 2.58
N MET A 14 13.88 0.53 1.49
CA MET A 14 12.99 -0.63 1.33
C MET A 14 13.27 -1.72 2.38
N ILE A 15 14.54 -1.99 2.69
CA ILE A 15 14.90 -2.93 3.76
C ILE A 15 14.35 -2.46 5.12
N GLN A 16 14.47 -1.17 5.43
CA GLN A 16 13.95 -0.61 6.68
C GLN A 16 12.42 -0.65 6.73
N LEU A 17 11.75 -0.29 5.64
CA LEU A 17 10.29 -0.35 5.52
C LEU A 17 9.79 -1.78 5.71
N LEU A 18 10.36 -2.75 5.00
CA LEU A 18 9.97 -4.16 5.10
C LEU A 18 10.19 -4.72 6.51
N ARG A 19 11.26 -4.32 7.21
CA ARG A 19 11.47 -4.68 8.62
C ARG A 19 10.39 -4.09 9.54
N GLY A 20 10.03 -2.83 9.32
CA GLY A 20 8.95 -2.19 10.07
C GLY A 20 7.60 -2.87 9.85
N VAL A 21 7.23 -3.12 8.58
CA VAL A 21 5.98 -3.80 8.22
C VAL A 21 5.94 -5.23 8.75
N LYS A 22 7.04 -5.98 8.62
CA LYS A 22 7.16 -7.32 9.21
C LYS A 22 6.91 -7.28 10.71
N HIS A 23 7.50 -6.32 11.43
CA HIS A 23 7.28 -6.19 12.86
C HIS A 23 5.81 -5.95 13.21
N LEU A 24 5.09 -5.15 12.44
CA LEU A 24 3.64 -4.96 12.63
C LEU A 24 2.88 -6.27 12.40
N HIS A 25 3.16 -6.95 11.29
CA HIS A 25 2.49 -8.20 10.92
C HIS A 25 2.75 -9.32 11.93
N ASP A 26 3.98 -9.46 12.44
CA ASP A 26 4.34 -10.42 13.49
C ASP A 26 3.61 -10.13 14.82
N ASN A 27 3.16 -8.89 15.03
CA ASN A 27 2.38 -8.47 16.20
C ASN A 27 0.88 -8.33 15.89
N TRP A 28 0.40 -8.97 14.83
CA TRP A 28 -1.01 -9.02 14.45
C TRP A 28 -1.60 -7.68 14.00
N ILE A 29 -0.78 -6.68 13.67
CA ILE A 29 -1.21 -5.32 13.31
C ILE A 29 -1.15 -5.12 11.78
N LEU A 30 -2.26 -4.71 11.19
CA LEU A 30 -2.34 -4.15 9.83
C LEU A 30 -2.23 -2.63 9.90
N HIS A 31 -1.39 -2.01 9.06
CA HIS A 31 -1.23 -0.56 9.04
C HIS A 31 -2.34 0.15 8.26
N ARG A 32 -2.66 -0.33 7.05
CA ARG A 32 -3.80 0.10 6.21
C ARG A 32 -3.74 1.52 5.62
N ASP A 33 -2.64 2.24 5.83
CA ASP A 33 -2.41 3.60 5.30
C ASP A 33 -0.92 3.85 5.07
N LEU A 34 -0.22 2.85 4.52
CA LEU A 34 1.16 3.01 4.12
C LEU A 34 1.22 3.88 2.87
N LYS A 35 1.91 5.02 2.98
CA LYS A 35 2.18 5.98 1.90
C LYS A 35 3.46 6.74 2.19
N THR A 36 4.06 7.35 1.18
CA THR A 36 5.35 8.05 1.33
C THR A 36 5.30 9.17 2.37
N SER A 37 4.17 9.86 2.55
CA SER A 37 4.00 10.89 3.59
C SER A 37 4.00 10.36 5.03
N ASN A 38 3.74 9.06 5.21
CA ASN A 38 3.73 8.39 6.51
C ASN A 38 5.08 7.73 6.83
N LEU A 39 6.07 7.85 5.95
CA LEU A 39 7.43 7.38 6.17
C LEU A 39 8.31 8.53 6.63
N LEU A 40 8.67 8.52 7.91
CA LEU A 40 9.50 9.55 8.52
C LEU A 40 10.98 9.18 8.32
N LEU A 41 11.72 10.04 7.62
CA LEU A 41 13.16 9.89 7.40
C LEU A 41 13.94 10.87 8.27
N SER A 42 14.79 10.34 9.14
CA SER A 42 15.72 11.17 9.92
C SER A 42 16.94 11.60 9.10
N HIS A 43 17.65 12.63 9.57
CA HIS A 43 18.93 13.08 9.00
C HIS A 43 20.02 12.00 9.00
N ALA A 44 19.87 10.96 9.83
CA ALA A 44 20.77 9.81 9.88
C ALA A 44 20.38 8.68 8.88
N GLY A 45 19.40 8.91 8.00
CA GLY A 45 18.93 7.90 7.05
C GLY A 45 18.06 6.80 7.65
N ILE A 46 17.61 6.97 8.90
CA ILE A 46 16.71 6.01 9.57
C ILE A 46 15.27 6.31 9.15
N LEU A 47 14.60 5.30 8.59
CA LEU A 47 13.19 5.31 8.22
C LEU A 47 12.35 4.75 9.36
N LYS A 48 11.28 5.46 9.72
CA LYS A 48 10.25 5.01 10.66
C LYS A 48 8.88 5.07 10.02
N VAL A 49 8.07 4.04 10.26
CA VAL A 49 6.65 4.01 9.88
C VAL A 49 5.88 4.82 10.92
N GLY A 50 5.09 5.78 10.46
CA GLY A 50 4.25 6.65 11.30
C GLY A 50 2.78 6.61 10.88
N ASP A 51 1.95 7.34 11.62
CA ASP A 51 0.49 7.42 11.44
C ASP A 51 -0.25 6.08 11.50
N PHE A 52 -0.52 5.64 12.72
CA PHE A 52 -1.27 4.43 13.03
C PHE A 52 -2.78 4.69 13.22
N GLY A 53 -3.29 5.85 12.79
CA GLY A 53 -4.70 6.22 13.01
C GLY A 53 -5.72 5.27 12.38
N LEU A 54 -5.30 4.49 11.37
CA LEU A 54 -6.10 3.48 10.69
C LEU A 54 -5.66 2.03 10.95
N ALA A 55 -4.66 1.84 11.82
CA ALA A 55 -4.12 0.52 12.13
C ALA A 55 -5.12 -0.34 12.93
N ARG A 56 -5.10 -1.65 12.73
CA ARG A 56 -5.99 -2.61 13.41
C ARG A 56 -5.32 -3.97 13.62
N GLU A 57 -5.72 -4.66 14.67
CA GLU A 57 -5.44 -6.08 14.83
C GLU A 57 -6.24 -6.89 13.78
N TYR A 58 -5.62 -7.88 13.13
CA TYR A 58 -6.35 -8.78 12.24
C TYR A 58 -6.98 -9.94 13.04
N GLY A 59 -8.27 -10.24 12.81
CA GLY A 59 -8.94 -11.41 13.39
C GLY A 59 -10.09 -11.18 14.40
N SER A 60 -10.57 -9.96 14.65
CA SER A 60 -11.76 -9.75 15.51
C SER A 60 -12.50 -8.43 15.20
N PRO A 61 -13.84 -8.43 15.29
CA PRO A 61 -14.73 -8.31 14.14
C PRO A 61 -14.47 -7.08 13.25
N LEU A 62 -14.55 -7.30 11.94
CA LEU A 62 -14.49 -6.28 10.90
C LEU A 62 -15.71 -5.36 10.99
N LYS A 63 -15.64 -4.30 11.81
CA LYS A 63 -16.63 -3.22 11.76
C LYS A 63 -16.57 -2.57 10.36
N PRO A 64 -17.72 -2.41 9.66
CA PRO A 64 -17.78 -1.68 8.40
C PRO A 64 -17.16 -0.29 8.55
N TYR A 65 -16.32 0.13 7.61
CA TYR A 65 -15.73 1.46 7.64
C TYR A 65 -16.74 2.51 7.18
N THR A 66 -16.66 3.69 7.79
CA THR A 66 -17.06 4.93 7.16
C THR A 66 -16.04 5.26 6.04
N PRO A 67 -16.49 5.67 4.84
CA PRO A 67 -15.59 6.09 3.78
C PRO A 67 -14.92 7.40 4.19
N VAL A 68 -13.71 7.31 4.74
CA VAL A 68 -12.85 8.46 4.93
C VAL A 68 -12.09 8.66 3.63
N VAL A 69 -12.04 9.91 3.17
CA VAL A 69 -11.31 10.36 1.99
C VAL A 69 -9.81 10.18 2.23
N VAL A 70 -9.30 8.96 1.99
CA VAL A 70 -7.87 8.60 2.09
C VAL A 70 -7.27 8.53 0.69
N THR A 71 -5.99 8.87 0.55
CA THR A 71 -5.22 8.78 -0.70
C THR A 71 -5.33 7.40 -1.32
N LEU A 72 -5.90 7.31 -2.54
CA LEU A 72 -6.17 6.05 -3.24
C LEU A 72 -4.92 5.35 -3.80
N TRP A 73 -3.82 6.09 -3.97
CA TRP A 73 -2.70 5.70 -4.81
C TRP A 73 -1.93 4.45 -4.35
N TYR A 74 -2.07 4.10 -3.07
CA TYR A 74 -1.43 2.96 -2.43
C TYR A 74 -2.43 1.89 -2.01
N ARG A 75 -3.71 2.04 -2.35
CA ARG A 75 -4.77 1.11 -1.96
C ARG A 75 -4.74 -0.13 -2.84
N ALA A 76 -4.81 -1.30 -2.21
CA ALA A 76 -4.84 -2.60 -2.87
C ALA A 76 -6.12 -2.78 -3.71
N PRO A 77 -6.07 -3.49 -4.84
CA PRO A 77 -7.19 -3.65 -5.74
C PRO A 77 -8.38 -4.36 -5.07
N GLU A 78 -8.16 -5.32 -4.18
CA GLU A 78 -9.22 -6.01 -3.44
C GLU A 78 -10.02 -5.05 -2.55
N LEU A 79 -9.37 -4.03 -1.98
CA LEU A 79 -10.06 -3.00 -1.19
C LEU A 79 -10.87 -2.05 -2.08
N LEU A 80 -10.41 -1.78 -3.30
CA LEU A 80 -11.15 -0.99 -4.30
C LEU A 80 -12.37 -1.75 -4.85
N LEU A 81 -12.31 -3.08 -4.83
CA LEU A 81 -13.38 -4.00 -5.24
C LEU A 81 -14.27 -4.43 -4.05
N GLY A 82 -14.19 -3.74 -2.91
CA GLY A 82 -15.11 -3.97 -1.80
C GLY A 82 -14.89 -5.26 -1.00
N ALA A 83 -13.72 -5.90 -1.10
CA ALA A 83 -13.39 -7.07 -0.28
C ALA A 83 -13.57 -6.77 1.21
N LYS A 84 -14.41 -7.56 1.88
CA LYS A 84 -14.69 -7.40 3.31
C LYS A 84 -13.61 -8.06 4.17
N GLU A 85 -13.04 -9.14 3.65
CA GLU A 85 -11.94 -9.87 4.26
C GLU A 85 -10.65 -9.50 3.51
N TYR A 86 -9.66 -9.05 4.27
CA TYR A 86 -8.35 -8.67 3.75
C TYR A 86 -7.29 -9.02 4.79
N SER A 87 -6.06 -9.25 4.32
CA SER A 87 -4.95 -9.73 5.13
C SER A 87 -3.77 -8.75 5.08
N THR A 88 -2.60 -9.20 5.55
CA THR A 88 -1.32 -8.47 5.44
C THR A 88 -0.95 -8.11 4.00
N ALA A 89 -1.57 -8.75 3.00
CA ALA A 89 -1.35 -8.46 1.58
C ALA A 89 -1.64 -6.99 1.19
N ILE A 90 -2.62 -6.34 1.83
CA ILE A 90 -2.96 -4.95 1.49
C ILE A 90 -1.82 -3.97 1.82
N ASP A 91 -1.10 -4.22 2.92
CA ASP A 91 0.07 -3.42 3.28
C ASP A 91 1.23 -3.69 2.32
N MET A 92 1.37 -4.95 1.88
CA MET A 92 2.41 -5.33 0.90
C MET A 92 2.17 -4.70 -0.47
N TRP A 93 0.91 -4.51 -0.88
CA TRP A 93 0.57 -3.73 -2.06
C TRP A 93 1.05 -2.28 -1.94
N SER A 94 0.73 -1.62 -0.83
CA SER A 94 1.17 -0.25 -0.57
C SER A 94 2.70 -0.12 -0.58
N VAL A 95 3.42 -1.09 -0.01
CA VAL A 95 4.89 -1.18 -0.07
C VAL A 95 5.39 -1.26 -1.51
N GLY A 96 4.72 -2.02 -2.39
CA GLY A 96 5.04 -2.07 -3.81
C GLY A 96 4.85 -0.73 -4.53
N CYS A 97 3.74 -0.03 -4.25
CA CYS A 97 3.51 1.32 -4.77
C CYS A 97 4.57 2.32 -4.30
N ILE A 98 4.95 2.29 -3.01
CA ILE A 98 6.02 3.12 -2.45
C ILE A 98 7.36 2.81 -3.13
N PHE A 99 7.67 1.55 -3.38
CA PHE A 99 8.89 1.18 -4.08
C PHE A 99 8.95 1.76 -5.49
N GLY A 100 7.87 1.61 -6.27
CA GLY A 100 7.75 2.20 -7.59
C GLY A 100 7.88 3.74 -7.57
N GLU A 101 7.31 4.40 -6.57
CA GLU A 101 7.42 5.84 -6.41
C GLU A 101 8.83 6.30 -6.05
N LEU A 102 9.54 5.58 -5.18
CA LEU A 102 10.93 5.88 -4.84
C LEU A 102 11.87 5.76 -6.05
N LEU A 103 11.60 4.80 -6.95
CA LEU A 103 12.38 4.60 -8.17
C LEU A 103 12.09 5.65 -9.25
N THR A 104 10.83 6.05 -9.40
CA THR A 104 10.39 6.91 -10.52
C THR A 104 10.20 8.38 -10.14
N GLN A 105 10.24 8.68 -8.82
CA GLN A 105 9.85 9.95 -8.22
C GLN A 105 8.41 10.39 -8.55
N LYS A 106 7.56 9.46 -8.98
CA LYS A 106 6.17 9.72 -9.35
C LYS A 106 5.29 8.65 -8.72
N PRO A 107 4.08 9.00 -8.24
CA PRO A 107 3.15 7.99 -7.76
C PRO A 107 2.91 6.95 -8.84
N LEU A 108 2.94 5.67 -8.46
CA LEU A 108 2.81 4.57 -9.41
C LEU A 108 1.42 4.55 -10.06
N PHE A 109 0.37 4.76 -9.27
CA PHE A 109 -1.02 4.79 -9.72
C PHE A 109 -1.75 6.02 -9.18
N PRO A 110 -1.65 7.20 -9.84
CA PRO A 110 -2.26 8.44 -9.36
C PRO A 110 -3.73 8.57 -9.79
N GLY A 111 -4.61 7.71 -9.26
CA GLY A 111 -6.05 7.74 -9.55
C GLY A 111 -6.78 8.92 -8.88
N LYS A 112 -7.82 9.42 -9.56
CA LYS A 112 -8.67 10.54 -9.11
C LYS A 112 -9.99 10.09 -8.47
N SER A 113 -10.38 8.84 -8.69
CA SER A 113 -11.54 8.16 -8.11
C SER A 113 -11.22 6.68 -7.96
N GLU A 114 -12.04 5.91 -7.23
CA GLU A 114 -11.82 4.47 -7.07
C GLU A 114 -11.82 3.73 -8.42
N ILE A 115 -12.73 4.13 -9.33
CA ILE A 115 -12.82 3.61 -10.70
C ILE A 115 -11.58 4.00 -11.52
N ASP A 116 -11.10 5.23 -11.42
CA ASP A 116 -9.88 5.64 -12.13
C ASP A 116 -8.64 4.94 -11.57
N GLN A 117 -8.59 4.72 -10.25
CA GLN A 117 -7.52 4.00 -9.57
C GLN A 117 -7.44 2.54 -10.06
N ILE A 118 -8.55 1.82 -10.03
CA ILE A 118 -8.58 0.41 -10.47
C ILE A 118 -8.22 0.28 -11.96
N ASN A 119 -8.70 1.20 -12.80
CA ASN A 119 -8.37 1.22 -14.23
C ASN A 119 -6.87 1.45 -14.48
N LYS A 120 -6.21 2.31 -13.69
CA LYS A 120 -4.75 2.50 -13.79
C LYS A 120 -3.98 1.25 -13.39
N VAL A 121 -4.38 0.61 -12.29
CA VAL A 121 -3.77 -0.65 -11.83
C VAL A 121 -3.85 -1.71 -12.92
N PHE A 122 -5.04 -1.92 -13.49
CA PHE A 122 -5.27 -2.93 -14.52
C PHE A 122 -4.60 -2.61 -15.85
N LYS A 123 -4.47 -1.32 -16.20
CA LYS A 123 -3.76 -0.91 -17.41
C LYS A 123 -2.29 -1.32 -17.39
N ASP A 124 -1.63 -1.18 -16.24
CA ASP A 124 -0.19 -1.41 -16.14
C ASP A 124 0.15 -2.86 -15.74
N LEU A 125 -0.68 -3.52 -14.93
CA LEU A 125 -0.45 -4.89 -14.44
C LEU A 125 -1.24 -5.96 -15.21
N GLY A 126 -2.16 -5.56 -16.07
CA GLY A 126 -3.08 -6.42 -16.81
C GLY A 126 -4.48 -6.46 -16.19
N THR A 127 -5.50 -6.55 -17.04
CA THR A 127 -6.89 -6.72 -16.63
C THR A 127 -7.05 -8.06 -15.90
N PRO A 128 -7.72 -8.10 -14.73
CA PRO A 128 -7.97 -9.34 -14.02
C PRO A 128 -8.70 -10.34 -14.92
N SER A 129 -8.32 -11.59 -14.76
CA SER A 129 -9.00 -12.76 -15.32
C SER A 129 -8.79 -13.90 -14.35
N GLU A 130 -9.57 -14.97 -14.44
CA GLU A 130 -9.36 -16.17 -13.61
C GLU A 130 -7.94 -16.75 -13.72
N LYS A 131 -7.20 -16.42 -14.79
CA LYS A 131 -5.80 -16.80 -14.96
C LYS A 131 -4.82 -15.94 -14.15
N ILE A 132 -5.13 -14.65 -13.99
CA ILE A 132 -4.25 -13.66 -13.33
C ILE A 132 -4.62 -13.51 -11.85
N TRP A 133 -5.91 -13.56 -11.55
CA TRP A 133 -6.47 -13.49 -10.21
C TRP A 133 -7.69 -14.42 -10.12
N PRO A 134 -7.48 -15.69 -9.74
CA PRO A 134 -8.56 -16.64 -9.52
C PRO A 134 -9.55 -16.12 -8.46
N GLY A 135 -10.85 -16.19 -8.75
CA GLY A 135 -11.92 -15.74 -7.84
C GLY A 135 -12.20 -14.23 -7.86
N TYR A 136 -11.59 -13.46 -8.77
CA TYR A 136 -11.86 -12.01 -8.89
C TYR A 136 -13.34 -11.71 -9.16
N ASN A 137 -14.03 -12.55 -9.95
CA ASN A 137 -15.44 -12.34 -10.29
C ASN A 137 -16.40 -12.57 -9.10
N GLU A 138 -15.89 -13.09 -7.98
CA GLU A 138 -16.66 -13.35 -6.76
C GLU A 138 -16.55 -12.18 -5.75
N LEU A 139 -15.75 -11.15 -6.08
CA LEU A 139 -15.66 -9.94 -5.28
C LEU A 139 -16.96 -9.09 -5.39
N PRO A 140 -17.38 -8.40 -4.31
CA PRO A 140 -18.68 -7.69 -4.24
C PRO A 140 -18.90 -6.56 -5.25
#